data_AF-A0A9W5K8Z5-F1
#
_entry.id   AF-A0A9W5K8Z5-F1
#
_cell.length_a   1.000
_cell.length_b   1.000
_cell.length_c   1.000
_cell.angle_alpha   90.00
_cell.angle_beta   90.00
_cell.angle_gamma   90.00
#
_symmetry.space_group_name_H-M   'P 1'
#
loop_
_entity.id
_entity.type
_entity.pdbx_description
1 polymer ?
#
loop_
_entity_poly.entity_id
_entity_poly.type
_entity_poly.pdbx_seq_one_letter_code
_entity_poly.pdbx_strand_id
1 'polypeptide(L)'
;MHKVVGKIKAKIDIPVLHIADATAKEIKRKDIQKVGLLGTKYTMEQDFYKSRIEENNIKVIVPSEKNRKEINKVIYTELCLGKIVSQSREYYKRVIEELVQKGAQGIILGCTEIGLLIKQENVSVPIFDTTHIHAIEAVKVALDRV
;
A
#
# COMPACT_ATOMS: atom_id res chain seq x y z
N MET A 1 -11.20 -1.30 0.19
CA MET A 1 -12.52 -0.65 -0.09
C MET A 1 -12.51 0.32 -1.27
N HIS A 2 -11.40 0.97 -1.62
CA HIS A 2 -11.34 1.91 -2.75
C HIS A 2 -11.80 1.36 -4.12
N LYS A 3 -11.87 0.04 -4.30
CA LYS A 3 -12.52 -0.61 -5.45
C LYS A 3 -13.94 -0.09 -5.75
N VAL A 4 -14.70 0.30 -4.74
CA VAL A 4 -16.08 0.79 -4.91
C VAL A 4 -16.20 2.32 -4.85
N VAL A 5 -15.07 3.06 -4.90
CA VAL A 5 -15.08 4.53 -4.72
C VAL A 5 -15.95 5.25 -5.76
N GLY A 6 -16.05 4.72 -6.99
CA GLY A 6 -16.93 5.27 -8.02
C GLY A 6 -18.41 5.23 -7.61
N LYS A 7 -18.85 4.15 -6.94
CA LYS A 7 -20.22 4.03 -6.42
C LYS A 7 -20.48 5.02 -5.29
N ILE A 8 -19.48 5.28 -4.45
CA ILE A 8 -19.56 6.26 -3.36
C ILE A 8 -19.67 7.67 -3.94
N LYS A 9 -18.77 8.04 -4.86
CA LYS A 9 -18.76 9.36 -5.53
C LYS A 9 -20.04 9.66 -6.29
N ALA A 10 -20.73 8.65 -6.83
CA ALA A 10 -22.02 8.84 -7.50
C ALA A 10 -23.18 9.17 -6.54
N LYS A 11 -22.95 9.16 -5.22
CA LYS A 11 -23.97 9.36 -4.18
C LYS A 11 -23.66 10.52 -3.23
N ILE A 12 -22.55 11.23 -3.43
CA ILE A 12 -22.11 12.34 -2.59
C ILE A 12 -21.53 13.46 -3.44
N ASP A 13 -21.68 14.69 -2.99
CA ASP A 13 -21.12 15.86 -3.68
C ASP A 13 -19.78 16.32 -3.06
N ILE A 14 -19.41 15.79 -1.89
CA ILE A 14 -18.15 16.12 -1.24
C ILE A 14 -16.97 15.41 -1.91
N PRO A 15 -15.79 16.06 -2.04
CA PRO A 15 -14.60 15.41 -2.60
C PRO A 15 -14.15 14.20 -1.78
N VAL A 16 -13.83 13.09 -2.45
CA VAL A 16 -13.20 11.92 -1.83
C VAL A 16 -11.70 11.99 -2.00
N LEU A 17 -10.97 12.07 -0.89
CA LEU A 17 -9.53 11.94 -0.87
C LEU A 17 -9.13 10.47 -1.08
N HIS A 18 -8.61 10.14 -2.26
CA HIS A 18 -8.28 8.76 -2.61
C HIS A 18 -6.90 8.35 -2.08
N ILE A 19 -6.83 7.22 -1.37
CA ILE A 19 -5.58 6.75 -0.73
C ILE A 19 -4.43 6.52 -1.73
N ALA A 20 -4.73 6.00 -2.92
CA ALA A 20 -3.73 5.74 -3.95
C ALA A 20 -3.15 7.05 -4.54
N ASP A 21 -3.95 8.12 -4.61
CA ASP A 21 -3.47 9.41 -5.14
C ASP A 21 -2.47 10.03 -4.16
N ALA A 22 -2.81 10.04 -2.87
CA ALA A 22 -1.91 10.49 -1.80
C ALA A 22 -0.60 9.68 -1.82
N THR A 23 -0.71 8.36 -1.97
CA THR A 23 0.46 7.46 -2.05
C THR A 23 1.32 7.75 -3.28
N ALA A 24 0.72 7.92 -4.47
CA ALA A 24 1.45 8.23 -5.70
C ALA A 24 2.19 9.58 -5.62
N LYS A 25 1.58 10.59 -4.99
CA LYS A 25 2.25 11.89 -4.74
C LYS A 25 3.51 11.70 -3.90
N GLU A 26 3.43 10.96 -2.80
CA GLU A 26 4.60 10.73 -1.93
C GLU A 26 5.68 9.87 -2.60
N ILE A 27 5.31 8.91 -3.44
CA ILE A 27 6.27 8.14 -4.26
C ILE A 27 7.01 9.07 -5.23
N LYS A 28 6.28 9.93 -5.96
CA LYS A 28 6.86 10.92 -6.88
C LYS A 28 7.80 11.89 -6.18
N ARG A 29 7.46 12.35 -4.98
CA ARG A 29 8.32 13.25 -4.18
C ARG A 29 9.68 12.64 -3.83
N LYS A 30 9.80 11.30 -3.84
CA LYS A 30 11.05 10.58 -3.63
C LYS A 30 11.76 10.18 -4.93
N ASP A 31 11.27 10.64 -6.08
CA ASP A 31 11.80 10.32 -7.42
C ASP A 31 11.89 8.80 -7.69
N ILE A 32 10.89 8.05 -7.18
CA ILE A 32 10.80 6.60 -7.35
C ILE A 32 9.85 6.27 -8.50
N GLN A 33 10.28 5.38 -9.40
CA GLN A 33 9.53 5.01 -10.59
C GLN A 33 9.10 3.54 -10.60
N LYS A 34 9.60 2.70 -9.69
CA LYS A 34 9.19 1.31 -9.54
C LYS A 34 9.02 0.92 -8.07
N VAL A 35 7.85 0.41 -7.72
CA VAL A 35 7.49 0.03 -6.34
C VAL A 35 6.94 -1.38 -6.26
N GLY A 36 7.20 -2.04 -5.13
CA GLY A 36 6.52 -3.27 -4.73
C GLY A 36 5.20 -2.95 -4.04
N LEU A 37 4.12 -3.68 -4.33
CA LEU A 37 2.83 -3.54 -3.65
C LEU A 37 2.52 -4.78 -2.82
N LEU A 38 2.39 -4.57 -1.51
CA LEU A 38 1.87 -5.57 -0.58
C LEU A 38 0.48 -5.14 -0.10
N GLY A 39 -0.47 -6.06 -0.06
CA GLY A 39 -1.82 -5.77 0.39
C GLY A 39 -2.66 -7.03 0.42
N THR A 40 -3.99 -6.88 0.46
CA THR A 40 -4.87 -8.03 0.23
C THR A 40 -4.69 -8.59 -1.19
N LYS A 41 -5.05 -9.86 -1.41
CA LYS A 41 -5.03 -10.50 -2.73
C LYS A 41 -5.74 -9.63 -3.76
N TYR A 42 -6.89 -9.04 -3.40
CA TYR A 42 -7.66 -8.17 -4.28
C TYR A 42 -6.88 -6.92 -4.71
N THR A 43 -6.19 -6.28 -3.77
CA THR A 43 -5.41 -5.06 -4.02
C THR A 43 -4.18 -5.33 -4.89
N MET A 44 -3.54 -6.49 -4.69
CA MET A 44 -2.37 -6.88 -5.48
C MET A 44 -2.74 -7.43 -6.87
N GLU A 45 -3.88 -8.10 -7.02
CA GLU A 45 -4.22 -8.80 -8.27
C GLU A 45 -5.10 -7.98 -9.20
N GLN A 46 -6.03 -7.17 -8.67
CA GLN A 46 -6.99 -6.43 -9.48
C GLN A 46 -6.50 -5.01 -9.80
N ASP A 47 -7.07 -4.43 -10.86
CA ASP A 47 -6.54 -3.21 -11.47
C ASP A 47 -6.83 -1.93 -10.68
N PHE A 48 -7.94 -1.88 -9.93
CA PHE A 48 -8.46 -0.65 -9.31
C PHE A 48 -7.46 0.17 -8.47
N TYR A 49 -6.46 -0.47 -7.86
CA TYR A 49 -5.41 0.20 -7.10
C TYR A 49 -4.14 0.39 -7.94
N LYS A 50 -3.69 -0.69 -8.60
CA LYS A 50 -2.45 -0.69 -9.38
C LYS A 50 -2.51 0.33 -10.52
N SER A 51 -3.55 0.28 -11.34
CA SER A 51 -3.69 1.16 -12.49
C SER A 51 -3.66 2.64 -12.10
N ARG A 52 -4.25 2.99 -10.95
CA ARG A 52 -4.24 4.37 -10.44
C ARG A 52 -2.86 4.85 -9.99
N ILE A 53 -2.02 3.95 -9.47
CA ILE A 53 -0.60 4.26 -9.22
C ILE A 53 0.17 4.33 -10.55
N GLU A 54 -0.12 3.44 -11.49
CA GLU A 54 0.56 3.37 -12.80
C GLU A 54 0.25 4.57 -13.71
N GLU A 55 -0.95 5.14 -13.62
CA GLU A 55 -1.33 6.43 -14.25
C GLU A 55 -0.39 7.58 -13.85
N ASN A 56 0.36 7.42 -12.76
CA ASN A 56 1.36 8.37 -12.29
C ASN A 56 2.78 8.08 -12.83
N ASN A 57 2.93 7.25 -13.87
CA ASN A 57 4.21 6.77 -14.41
C ASN A 57 5.06 6.01 -13.37
N ILE A 58 4.40 5.34 -12.42
CA ILE A 58 5.04 4.50 -11.40
C ILE A 58 4.73 3.05 -11.72
N LYS A 59 5.74 2.26 -12.08
CA LYS A 59 5.58 0.83 -12.31
C LYS A 59 5.32 0.10 -10.99
N VAL A 60 4.25 -0.70 -10.95
CA VAL A 60 3.92 -1.52 -9.77
C VAL A 60 4.27 -2.97 -10.04
N ILE A 61 5.03 -3.59 -9.13
CA ILE A 61 5.27 -5.04 -9.14
C ILE A 61 4.69 -5.68 -7.88
N VAL A 62 4.24 -6.94 -8.01
CA VAL A 62 3.60 -7.69 -6.93
C VAL A 62 4.31 -9.01 -6.68
N PRO A 63 4.15 -9.61 -5.48
CA PRO A 63 4.73 -10.92 -5.18
C PRO A 63 4.21 -12.04 -6.08
N SER A 64 4.87 -13.20 -6.02
CA SER A 64 4.37 -14.45 -6.63
C SER A 64 2.99 -14.83 -6.10
N GLU A 65 2.22 -15.64 -6.83
CA GLU A 65 0.88 -16.06 -6.38
C GLU A 65 0.91 -16.76 -5.01
N LYS A 66 1.92 -17.60 -4.76
CA LYS A 66 2.16 -18.23 -3.46
C LYS A 66 2.31 -17.19 -2.35
N ASN A 67 3.15 -16.17 -2.58
CA ASN A 67 3.40 -15.12 -1.60
C ASN A 67 2.17 -14.24 -1.39
N ARG A 68 1.40 -13.94 -2.43
CA ARG A 68 0.14 -13.19 -2.33
C ARG A 68 -0.91 -13.93 -1.50
N LYS A 69 -1.02 -15.25 -1.65
CA LYS A 69 -1.91 -16.09 -0.83
C LYS A 69 -1.53 -16.04 0.65
N GLU A 70 -0.25 -16.19 0.97
CA GLU A 70 0.21 -16.17 2.37
C GLU A 70 0.08 -14.79 3.00
N ILE A 71 0.47 -13.72 2.29
CA ILE A 71 0.27 -12.33 2.73
C ILE A 71 -1.20 -12.08 3.05
N ASN A 72 -2.11 -12.48 2.16
CA ASN A 72 -3.54 -12.32 2.37
C ASN A 72 -4.04 -13.11 3.59
N LYS A 73 -3.55 -14.33 3.78
CA LYS A 73 -3.88 -15.15 4.96
C LYS A 73 -3.44 -14.42 6.24
N VAL A 74 -2.17 -14.01 6.34
CA VAL A 74 -1.63 -13.27 7.50
C VAL A 74 -2.46 -12.02 7.81
N ILE A 75 -2.85 -11.24 6.79
CA ILE A 75 -3.71 -10.06 6.99
C ILE A 75 -4.98 -10.44 7.75
N TYR A 76 -5.73 -11.45 7.27
CA TYR A 76 -7.03 -11.79 7.86
C TYR A 76 -6.95 -12.63 9.15
N THR A 77 -5.99 -13.55 9.25
CA THR A 77 -5.91 -14.49 10.37
C THR A 77 -5.06 -14.00 11.53
N GLU A 78 -4.26 -12.95 11.32
CA GLU A 78 -3.38 -12.38 12.33
C GLU A 78 -3.63 -10.89 12.51
N LEU A 79 -3.35 -10.08 11.48
CA LEU A 79 -3.30 -8.61 11.62
C LEU A 79 -4.67 -8.01 11.92
N CYS A 80 -5.72 -8.43 11.22
CA CYS A 80 -7.10 -8.01 11.52
C CYS A 80 -7.60 -8.49 12.89
N LEU A 81 -6.92 -9.45 13.52
CA LEU A 81 -7.21 -9.94 14.87
C LEU A 81 -6.26 -9.33 15.92
N GLY A 82 -5.45 -8.33 15.54
CA GLY A 82 -4.49 -7.67 16.43
C GLY A 82 -3.27 -8.52 16.80
N LYS A 83 -3.03 -9.65 16.12
CA LYS A 83 -1.91 -10.54 16.40
C LYS A 83 -0.69 -10.13 15.58
N ILE A 84 0.41 -9.78 16.26
CA ILE A 84 1.68 -9.43 15.62
C ILE A 84 2.68 -10.56 15.83
N VAL A 85 2.92 -11.34 14.78
CA VAL A 85 3.75 -12.56 14.84
C VAL A 85 5.10 -12.32 14.19
N SER A 86 6.19 -12.64 14.90
CA SER A 86 7.57 -12.46 14.40
C SER A 86 7.85 -13.28 13.14
N GLN A 87 7.36 -14.52 13.07
CA GLN A 87 7.51 -15.38 11.90
C GLN A 87 6.87 -14.77 10.65
N SER A 88 5.68 -14.16 10.79
CA SER A 88 5.02 -13.44 9.71
C SER A 88 5.80 -12.20 9.28
N ARG A 89 6.44 -11.49 10.22
CA ARG A 89 7.34 -10.38 9.90
C ARG A 89 8.52 -10.84 9.05
N GLU A 90 9.19 -11.91 9.44
CA GLU A 90 10.32 -12.46 8.68
C GLU A 90 9.90 -12.95 7.29
N TYR A 91 8.69 -13.53 7.18
CA TYR A 91 8.11 -13.87 5.89
C TYR A 91 7.92 -12.63 5.01
N TYR A 92 7.33 -11.56 5.54
CA TYR A 92 7.14 -10.30 4.81
C TYR A 92 8.47 -9.69 4.38
N LYS A 93 9.48 -9.66 5.26
CA LYS A 93 10.83 -9.17 4.94
C LYS A 93 11.45 -9.92 3.76
N ARG A 94 11.34 -11.25 3.74
CA ARG A 94 11.80 -12.07 2.61
C ARG A 94 11.09 -11.72 1.32
N VAL A 95 9.75 -11.57 1.35
CA VAL A 95 8.98 -11.20 0.15
C VAL A 95 9.34 -9.80 -0.33
N ILE A 96 9.60 -8.86 0.58
CA ILE A 96 10.07 -7.52 0.23
C ILE A 96 11.43 -7.60 -0.46
N GLU A 97 12.37 -8.37 0.08
CA GLU A 97 13.69 -8.57 -0.53
C GLU A 97 13.58 -9.16 -1.95
N GLU A 98 12.70 -10.14 -2.17
CA GLU A 98 12.42 -10.67 -3.52
C GLU A 98 11.90 -9.60 -4.50
N LEU A 99 11.13 -8.61 -4.02
CA LEU A 99 10.66 -7.49 -4.83
C LEU A 99 11.78 -6.48 -5.10
N VAL A 100 12.61 -6.20 -4.10
CA VAL A 100 13.79 -5.33 -4.24
C VAL A 100 14.76 -5.90 -5.27
N GLN A 101 15.01 -7.20 -5.24
CA GLN A 101 15.81 -7.91 -6.25
C GLN A 101 15.22 -7.82 -7.66
N LYS A 102 13.90 -7.64 -7.78
CA LYS A 102 13.20 -7.36 -9.06
C LYS A 102 13.17 -5.87 -9.42
N GLY A 103 13.87 -5.05 -8.66
CA GLY A 103 14.07 -3.62 -8.89
C GLY A 103 13.06 -2.71 -8.20
N ALA A 104 12.26 -3.19 -7.24
CA ALA A 104 11.45 -2.28 -6.42
C ALA A 104 12.38 -1.33 -5.65
N GLN A 105 12.17 -0.03 -5.84
CA GLN A 105 12.93 1.03 -5.15
C GLN A 105 12.25 1.46 -3.85
N GLY A 106 11.01 1.00 -3.61
CA GLY A 106 10.24 1.20 -2.39
C GLY A 106 9.04 0.26 -2.32
N ILE A 107 8.42 0.15 -1.14
CA ILE A 107 7.32 -0.80 -0.89
C ILE A 107 6.07 -0.07 -0.41
N ILE A 108 4.97 -0.22 -1.12
CA ILE A 108 3.64 0.21 -0.68
C ILE A 108 3.07 -0.82 0.31
N LEU A 109 2.75 -0.37 1.52
CA LEU A 109 1.96 -1.12 2.49
C LEU A 109 0.47 -0.81 2.22
N GLY A 110 -0.09 -1.47 1.21
CA GLY A 110 -1.43 -1.21 0.64
C GLY A 110 -2.60 -1.87 1.38
N CYS A 111 -2.35 -2.50 2.53
CA CYS A 111 -3.38 -2.83 3.51
C CYS A 111 -3.03 -2.10 4.81
N THR A 112 -4.02 -1.47 5.41
CA THR A 112 -3.84 -0.50 6.50
C THR A 112 -3.22 -1.11 7.77
N GLU A 113 -3.34 -2.43 7.92
CA GLU A 113 -2.82 -3.20 9.04
C GLU A 113 -1.36 -3.64 8.85
N ILE A 114 -0.82 -3.64 7.63
CA ILE A 114 0.56 -4.11 7.38
C ILE A 114 1.58 -3.23 8.12
N GLY A 115 1.30 -1.93 8.26
CA GLY A 115 2.12 -1.00 9.04
C GLY A 115 2.22 -1.36 10.53
N LEU A 116 1.36 -2.23 11.05
CA LEU A 116 1.49 -2.78 12.42
C LEU A 116 2.59 -3.84 12.52
N LEU A 117 2.86 -4.56 11.42
CA LEU A 117 3.81 -5.66 11.35
C LEU A 117 5.20 -5.24 10.86
N ILE A 118 5.23 -4.41 9.81
CA ILE A 118 6.45 -3.97 9.11
C ILE A 118 6.67 -2.49 9.33
N LYS A 119 7.87 -2.16 9.82
CA LYS A 119 8.37 -0.80 10.06
C LYS A 119 9.56 -0.50 9.15
N GLN A 120 9.91 0.78 9.03
CA GLN A 120 11.02 1.21 8.16
C GLN A 120 12.35 0.56 8.57
N GLU A 121 12.60 0.34 9.86
CA GLU A 121 13.80 -0.36 10.34
C GLU A 121 13.90 -1.83 9.94
N ASN A 122 12.83 -2.43 9.41
CA ASN A 122 12.82 -3.84 9.01
C ASN A 122 13.30 -4.05 7.57
N VAL A 123 13.42 -2.99 6.76
CA VAL A 123 13.68 -3.06 5.32
C VAL A 123 14.63 -1.97 4.85
N SER A 124 15.39 -2.25 3.79
CA SER A 124 16.42 -1.36 3.26
C SER A 124 15.91 -0.27 2.33
N VAL A 125 14.70 -0.45 1.78
CA VAL A 125 14.07 0.51 0.87
C VAL A 125 12.97 1.32 1.58
N PRO A 126 12.66 2.54 1.12
CA PRO A 126 11.55 3.32 1.65
C PRO A 126 10.24 2.55 1.65
N ILE A 127 9.53 2.59 2.79
CA ILE A 127 8.14 2.12 2.87
C ILE A 127 7.17 3.29 2.66
N PHE A 128 6.07 2.98 1.99
CA PHE A 128 4.93 3.88 1.81
C PHE A 128 3.75 3.29 2.57
N ASP A 129 3.68 3.62 3.86
CA ASP A 129 2.54 3.27 4.71
C ASP A 129 1.31 4.08 4.25
N THR A 130 0.38 3.40 3.60
CA THR A 130 -0.80 4.07 3.03
C THR A 130 -1.70 4.67 4.09
N THR A 131 -1.79 4.09 5.29
CA THR A 131 -2.55 4.66 6.41
C THR A 131 -1.94 5.99 6.83
N HIS A 132 -0.62 6.00 7.08
CA HIS A 132 0.07 7.20 7.53
C HIS A 132 0.02 8.31 6.46
N ILE A 133 0.32 7.97 5.21
CA ILE A 133 0.28 8.94 4.10
C ILE A 133 -1.12 9.53 3.94
N HIS A 134 -2.16 8.70 4.00
CA HIS A 134 -3.54 9.18 3.85
C HIS A 134 -3.96 10.10 4.99
N ALA A 135 -3.55 9.79 6.22
CA ALA A 135 -3.81 10.64 7.39
C ALA A 135 -3.13 12.00 7.26
N ILE A 136 -1.85 12.04 6.85
CA ILE A 136 -1.12 13.29 6.62
C ILE A 136 -1.77 14.12 5.50
N GLU A 137 -2.16 13.49 4.39
CA GLU A 137 -2.84 14.19 3.30
C GLU A 137 -4.22 14.72 3.74
N ALA A 138 -4.95 13.98 4.58
CA ALA A 138 -6.21 14.46 5.14
C ALA A 138 -6.02 15.72 6.00
N VAL A 139 -4.97 15.76 6.84
CA VAL A 139 -4.63 16.95 7.64
C VAL A 139 -4.26 18.13 6.76
N LYS A 140 -3.41 17.93 5.73
CA LYS A 140 -3.06 19.00 4.77
C LYS A 140 -4.30 19.59 4.10
N VAL A 141 -5.17 18.74 3.55
CA VAL A 141 -6.41 19.19 2.91
C VAL A 141 -7.34 19.92 3.89
N ALA A 142 -7.34 19.55 5.17
CA ALA A 142 -8.12 20.26 6.18
C ALA A 142 -7.56 21.66 6.50
N LEU A 143 -6.23 21.80 6.54
CA LEU A 143 -5.55 23.07 6.83
C LEU A 143 -5.53 24.03 5.63
N ASP A 144 -5.44 23.51 4.40
CA ASP A 144 -5.44 24.30 3.15
C ASP A 144 -6.84 24.84 2.78
N ARG A 145 -7.89 24.44 3.50
CA ARG A 145 -9.28 24.90 3.29
C ARG A 145 -9.66 26.13 4.15
N VAL A 146 -8.67 26.79 4.75
CA VAL A 146 -8.83 28.07 5.46
C VAL A 146 -8.62 29.23 4.51
#